data_AF-A4G3M0-F1
#
_entry.id   AF-A4G3M0-F1
#
_cell.length_a   1.000
_cell.length_b   1.000
_cell.length_c   1.000
_cell.angle_alpha   90.00
_cell.angle_beta   90.00
_cell.angle_gamma   90.00
#
_symmetry.space_group_name_H-M   'P 1'
#
loop_
_entity.id
_entity.type
_entity.pdbx_description
1 polymer ?
#
loop_
_entity_poly.entity_id
_entity_poly.type
_entity_poly.pdbx_seq_one_letter_code
_entity_poly.pdbx_strand_id
1 'polypeptide(L)' 'MKITEVINVKNAAGKSATLQHLVPGITYLDYGFTHLPRNFEGYRVKDTDRTAIKQADGTFKLSDSEDVYKAS' A
#
# COMPACT_ATOMS: atom_id res chain seq x y z
N MET A 1 -1.41 11.96 -8.12
CA MET A 1 -0.86 10.59 -8.02
C MET A 1 -1.63 9.67 -8.97
N LYS A 2 -1.02 8.56 -9.37
CA LYS A 2 -1.63 7.50 -10.18
C LYS A 2 -1.43 6.15 -9.47
N ILE A 3 -2.43 5.27 -9.54
CA ILE A 3 -2.26 3.86 -9.15
C ILE A 3 -1.73 3.09 -10.36
N THR A 4 -0.59 2.43 -10.19
CA THR A 4 0.03 1.61 -11.24
C THR A 4 -0.17 0.12 -11.02
N GLU A 5 -0.41 -0.30 -9.78
CA GLU A 5 -0.55 -1.69 -9.39
C GLU A 5 -1.48 -1.84 -8.18
N VAL A 6 -2.22 -2.94 -8.13
CA VAL A 6 -3.04 -3.33 -6.97
C VAL A 6 -2.72 -4.78 -6.63
N ILE A 7 -2.32 -5.04 -5.38
CA ILE A 7 -1.87 -6.36 -4.93
C ILE A 7 -2.67 -6.75 -3.68
N ASN A 8 -3.19 -7.97 -3.65
CA ASN A 8 -3.72 -8.55 -2.42
C ASN A 8 -2.58 -9.27 -1.68
N VAL A 9 -2.43 -8.95 -0.41
CA VAL A 9 -1.37 -9.51 0.44
C VAL A 9 -1.98 -10.11 1.70
N LYS A 10 -1.32 -11.12 2.27
CA LYS A 10 -1.76 -11.82 3.48
C LYS A 10 -0.59 -12.03 4.44
N ASN A 11 -0.83 -11.83 5.72
CA ASN A 11 0.18 -12.10 6.76
C ASN A 11 0.06 -13.54 7.30
N ALA A 12 1.03 -13.95 8.13
CA ALA A 12 1.06 -15.27 8.74
C ALA A 12 -0.15 -15.56 9.65
N ALA A 13 -0.78 -14.52 10.23
CA ALA A 13 -1.99 -14.63 11.04
C ALA A 13 -3.28 -14.76 10.20
N GLY A 14 -3.16 -14.76 8.87
CA GLY A 14 -4.28 -14.90 7.95
C GLY A 14 -5.04 -13.60 7.65
N LYS A 15 -4.57 -12.45 8.13
CA LYS A 15 -5.14 -11.13 7.80
C LYS A 15 -4.76 -10.75 6.37
N SER A 16 -5.76 -10.34 5.59
CA SER A 16 -5.56 -9.85 4.23
C SER A 16 -5.58 -8.32 4.19
N ALA A 17 -4.80 -7.74 3.28
CA ALA A 17 -4.82 -6.33 2.96
C ALA A 17 -4.67 -6.15 1.44
N THR A 18 -5.21 -5.06 0.90
CA THR A 18 -5.01 -4.69 -0.50
C THR A 18 -4.04 -3.51 -0.55
N LEU A 19 -2.91 -3.69 -1.20
CA LEU A 19 -1.93 -2.64 -1.45
C LEU A 19 -2.17 -2.00 -2.81
N GLN A 20 -1.95 -0.69 -2.89
CA GLN A 20 -1.96 0.05 -4.13
C GLN A 20 -0.64 0.78 -4.29
N HIS A 21 0.07 0.50 -5.39
CA HIS A 21 1.29 1.20 -5.74
C HIS A 21 0.92 2.58 -6.30
N LEU A 22 1.27 3.61 -5.56
CA LEU A 22 1.09 5.01 -5.92
C LEU A 22 2.39 5.55 -6.49
N VAL A 23 2.28 6.27 -7.61
CA VAL A 23 3.37 7.02 -8.21
C VAL A 23 2.94 8.46 -8.50
N PRO A 24 3.88 9.40 -8.65
CA PRO A 24 3.59 10.74 -9.16
C PRO A 24 2.87 10.67 -10.52
N GLY A 25 1.87 11.53 -10.70
CA GLY A 25 1.05 11.55 -11.93
C GLY A 25 -0.29 12.25 -11.73
N ILE A 26 -1.06 12.40 -12.81
CA ILE A 26 -2.40 13.00 -12.78
C ILE A 26 -3.42 11.87 -12.98
N THR A 27 -4.18 11.56 -11.95
CA THR A 27 -5.33 10.63 -11.99
C THR A 27 -6.33 11.04 -10.91
N TYR A 28 -7.61 10.79 -11.15
CA TYR A 28 -8.64 10.88 -10.10
C TYR A 28 -8.45 9.70 -9.15
N LEU A 29 -7.84 9.95 -7.99
CA LEU A 29 -7.95 9.04 -6.86
C LEU A 29 -9.28 9.32 -6.18
N ASP A 30 -10.08 8.29 -5.93
CA ASP A 30 -11.16 8.35 -4.95
C ASP A 30 -10.51 8.53 -3.57
N TYR A 31 -10.32 9.80 -3.18
CA TYR A 31 -9.74 10.18 -1.89
C TYR A 31 -10.80 10.08 -0.81
N GLY A 32 -11.21 8.87 -0.46
CA GLY A 32 -12.09 8.67 0.70
C GLY A 32 -11.41 9.11 2.00
N PHE A 33 -10.14 8.70 2.22
CA PHE A 33 -9.48 8.80 3.54
C PHE A 33 -7.95 8.72 3.47
N THR A 34 -7.27 9.41 2.53
CA THR A 34 -5.80 9.27 2.39
C THR A 34 -5.05 10.60 2.29
N HIS A 35 -4.29 10.92 3.34
CA HIS A 35 -3.43 12.09 3.51
C HIS A 35 -1.98 11.77 3.19
N LEU A 36 -1.68 11.60 1.90
CA LEU A 36 -0.31 11.37 1.42
C LEU A 36 0.27 12.61 0.75
N PRO A 37 1.60 12.85 0.87
CA PRO A 37 2.26 13.90 0.13
C PRO A 37 1.97 13.83 -1.37
N ARG A 38 1.85 14.99 -2.02
CA ARG A 38 1.57 15.07 -3.48
C ARG A 38 2.55 14.25 -4.34
N ASN A 39 3.79 14.13 -3.86
CA ASN A 39 4.89 13.44 -4.53
C ASN A 39 5.17 12.05 -3.91
N PHE A 40 4.22 11.49 -3.16
CA PHE A 40 4.38 10.15 -2.59
C PHE A 40 4.55 9.10 -3.69
N GLU A 41 5.54 8.24 -3.51
CA GLU A 41 5.81 7.07 -4.33
C GLU A 41 5.99 5.87 -3.40
N GLY A 42 5.18 4.82 -3.59
CA GLY A 42 5.20 3.65 -2.74
C GLY A 42 3.84 2.98 -2.60
N TYR A 43 3.73 2.05 -1.66
CA TYR A 43 2.51 1.28 -1.46
C TYR A 43 1.66 1.92 -0.36
N ARG A 44 0.36 2.11 -0.63
CA ARG A 44 -0.64 2.37 0.39
C ARG A 44 -1.54 1.16 0.62
N VAL A 45 -2.11 1.05 1.80
CA VAL A 45 -3.22 0.13 2.06
C VAL A 45 -4.51 0.79 1.59
N LYS A 46 -5.24 0.12 0.68
CA LYS A 46 -6.50 0.59 0.10
C LYS A 46 -7.49 1.01 1.20
N ASP A 47 -8.18 2.11 0.97
CA ASP A 47 -9.23 2.66 1.85
C ASP A 47 -8.74 3.05 3.27
N THR A 48 -7.44 3.29 3.45
CA THR A 48 -6.86 3.75 4.73
C THR A 48 -5.76 4.79 4.53
N ASP A 49 -5.32 5.40 5.64
CA ASP A 49 -4.15 6.30 5.70
C ASP A 49 -2.81 5.57 5.83
N ARG A 50 -2.80 4.24 5.80
CA ARG A 50 -1.61 3.42 6.08
C ARG A 50 -0.78 3.20 4.82
N THR A 51 0.54 3.22 5.00
CA THR A 51 1.51 2.88 3.95
C THR A 51 2.20 1.56 4.24
N ALA A 52 2.76 0.95 3.20
CA ALA A 52 3.54 -0.27 3.28
C ALA A 52 4.89 -0.08 2.57
N ILE A 53 5.93 -0.67 3.15
CA ILE A 53 7.28 -0.70 2.59
C ILE A 53 7.52 -2.10 2.02
N LYS A 54 7.88 -2.15 0.74
CA LYS A 54 8.32 -3.39 0.10
C LYS A 54 9.73 -3.74 0.58
N GLN A 55 9.90 -4.94 1.11
CA GLN A 55 11.19 -5.46 1.57
C GLN A 55 11.95 -6.14 0.43
N ALA A 56 13.26 -6.34 0.63
CA ALA A 56 14.14 -6.96 -0.37
C ALA A 56 13.75 -8.40 -0.72
N ASP A 57 13.10 -9.11 0.20
CA ASP A 57 12.61 -10.48 0.02
C ASP A 57 11.24 -10.55 -0.69
N GLY A 58 10.70 -9.41 -1.12
CA GLY A 58 9.41 -9.31 -1.80
C GLY A 58 8.19 -9.27 -0.87
N THR A 59 8.39 -9.26 0.45
CA THR A 59 7.31 -9.02 1.42
C THR A 59 6.98 -7.54 1.56
N PHE A 60 5.89 -7.25 2.25
CA PHE A 60 5.43 -5.89 2.53
C PHE A 60 5.24 -5.71 4.03
N LYS A 61 5.93 -4.74 4.62
CA LYS A 61 5.75 -4.36 6.02
C LYS A 61 4.90 -3.11 6.11
N LEU A 62 3.85 -3.13 6.92
CA LEU A 62 3.07 -1.91 7.16
C LEU A 62 3.89 -0.90 7.97
N SER A 63 3.67 0.39 7.71
CA SER A 63 4.37 1.48 8.40
C SER A 63 4.03 1.58 9.89
N ASP A 64 2.83 1.17 10.27
CA ASP A 64 2.26 1.26 11.62
C ASP A 64 2.22 -0.08 12.36
N SER A 65 2.71 -1.17 11.75
CA SER A 65 2.68 -2.51 12.34
C SER A 65 3.97 -3.27 12.09
N GLU A 66 4.28 -4.20 12.99
CA GLU A 66 5.33 -5.21 12.76
C GLU A 66 4.87 -6.35 11.85
N ASP A 67 3.59 -6.35 11.47
CA ASP A 67 3.02 -7.32 10.55
C ASP A 67 3.72 -7.29 9.18
N VAL A 68 4.18 -8.47 8.76
CA VAL A 68 4.76 -8.72 7.43
C VAL A 68 3.77 -9.48 6.58
N TYR A 69 3.51 -8.96 5.39
CA TYR A 69 2.57 -9.49 4.43
C TYR A 69 3.28 -10.03 3.20
N LYS A 70 2.74 -11.09 2.60
CA LYS A 70 3.20 -11.63 1.32
C LYS A 70 2.10 -11.52 0.28
N ALA A 71 2.47 -11.27 -0.98
CA ALA A 71 1.54 -11.37 -2.09
C ALA A 71 0.87 -12.75 -2.07
N SER A 72 -0.46 -12.76 -2.15
CA SER A 72 -1.28 -13.98 -2.18
C SER A 72 -1.52 -14.44 -3.61
#